data_AF-A0A2E7WER7-F1
#
_entry.id   AF-A0A2E7WER7-F1
#
_cell.length_a   1.000
_cell.length_b   1.000
_cell.length_c   1.000
_cell.angle_alpha   90.00
_cell.angle_beta   90.00
_cell.angle_gamma   90.00
#
_symmetry.space_group_name_H-M   'P 1'
#
loop_
_entity.id
_entity.type
_entity.pdbx_description
1 polymer ?
#
loop_
_entity_poly.entity_id
_entity_poly.type
_entity_poly.pdbx_seq_one_letter_code
_entity_poly.pdbx_strand_id
1 'polypeptide(L)'
;CHTTFSWKTGNELINAAVHNPHYFEYRRNNNLTIARNPLDIPGQCGNHWYLIDRTYNTMNPRVFGEDKRTIVGNVIRLTRHIQHVDMRVTYPLMTIDDYGIRNLNQSDRILYMLNRITEKKFKEILQKREKHMLKTNEIHQVLEMETETMIEILYKFSQANTISSYRTFEEELKNLRVYGNNSLLEISKRYNCVVPLMYENFRGTYSSSKGP
;
A
#
# COMPACT_ATOMS: atom_id res chain seq x y z
N CYS A 1 -3.34 21.74 3.21
CA CYS A 1 -1.94 22.21 3.40
C CYS A 1 -0.99 21.04 3.10
N HIS A 2 -0.77 20.72 1.82
CA HIS A 2 -0.06 19.51 1.37
C HIS A 2 0.98 19.82 0.28
N THR A 3 1.76 20.89 0.45
CA THR A 3 2.86 21.19 -0.47
C THR A 3 4.14 20.61 0.10
N THR A 4 4.78 19.70 -0.63
CA THR A 4 6.06 19.08 -0.23
C THR A 4 7.15 20.17 -0.18
N PHE A 5 7.99 20.19 0.85
CA PHE A 5 8.95 21.26 1.11
C PHE A 5 10.39 20.73 1.15
N SER A 6 11.35 21.49 0.60
CA SER A 6 12.78 21.15 0.64
C SER A 6 13.51 21.88 1.76
N TRP A 7 14.00 21.13 2.75
CA TRP A 7 14.76 21.67 3.89
C TRP A 7 16.15 22.25 3.55
N LYS A 8 16.68 21.97 2.36
CA LYS A 8 17.95 22.55 1.90
C LYS A 8 17.77 23.89 1.19
N THR A 9 16.63 24.10 0.54
CA THR A 9 16.43 25.26 -0.35
C THR A 9 15.31 26.19 0.11
N GLY A 10 14.49 25.79 1.10
CA GLY A 10 13.42 26.62 1.63
C GLY A 10 12.22 26.80 0.70
N ASN A 11 12.17 26.06 -0.42
CA ASN A 11 11.17 26.24 -1.47
C ASN A 11 10.08 25.16 -1.41
N GLU A 12 8.87 25.57 -1.76
CA GLU A 12 7.75 24.68 -2.07
C GLU A 12 8.06 23.86 -3.34
N LEU A 13 8.00 22.54 -3.23
CA LEU A 13 8.18 21.62 -4.36
C LEU A 13 6.82 21.42 -5.04
N ILE A 14 6.47 22.37 -5.91
CA ILE A 14 5.16 22.44 -6.61
C ILE A 14 4.96 21.26 -7.59
N ASN A 15 6.03 20.51 -7.94
CA ASN A 15 6.00 19.40 -8.90
C ASN A 15 6.59 18.08 -8.38
N ALA A 16 6.84 17.95 -7.08
CA ALA A 16 7.30 16.67 -6.54
C ALA A 16 6.09 15.75 -6.39
N ALA A 17 5.91 14.83 -7.35
CA ALA A 17 5.07 13.66 -7.13
C ALA A 17 5.47 13.05 -5.78
N VAL A 18 4.52 13.02 -4.85
CA VAL A 18 4.70 12.45 -3.51
C VAL A 18 4.81 10.94 -3.70
N HIS A 19 6.01 10.50 -4.05
CA HIS A 19 6.29 9.10 -4.24
C HIS A 19 6.48 8.45 -2.88
N ASN A 20 5.84 7.31 -2.71
CA ASN A 20 5.84 6.52 -1.49
C ASN A 20 7.29 6.27 -0.99
N PRO A 21 7.69 6.78 0.19
CA PRO A 21 9.04 6.58 0.71
C PRO A 21 9.45 5.11 0.84
N HIS A 22 8.48 4.22 1.10
CA HIS A 22 8.69 2.78 1.15
C HIS A 22 9.09 2.19 -0.21
N TYR A 23 8.62 2.76 -1.32
CA TYR A 23 9.05 2.34 -2.66
C TYR A 23 10.55 2.59 -2.85
N PHE A 24 11.04 3.80 -2.53
CA PHE A 24 12.46 4.10 -2.65
C PHE A 24 13.32 3.33 -1.65
N GLU A 25 12.81 3.06 -0.45
CA GLU A 25 13.47 2.21 0.52
C GLU A 25 13.59 0.77 0.01
N TYR A 26 12.50 0.17 -0.48
CA TYR A 26 12.51 -1.14 -1.13
C TYR A 26 13.55 -1.21 -2.25
N ARG A 27 13.57 -0.22 -3.15
CA ARG A 27 14.53 -0.20 -4.27
C ARG A 27 15.97 -0.12 -3.80
N ARG A 28 16.27 0.72 -2.80
CA ARG A 28 17.62 0.84 -2.22
C ARG A 28 18.06 -0.46 -1.57
N ASN A 29 17.17 -1.11 -0.82
CA ASN A 29 17.48 -2.35 -0.11
C ASN A 29 17.74 -3.54 -1.05
N ASN A 30 17.19 -3.51 -2.27
CA ASN A 30 17.34 -4.57 -3.26
C ASN A 30 18.35 -4.23 -4.38
N ASN A 31 19.17 -3.18 -4.21
CA ASN A 31 20.13 -2.71 -5.22
C ASN A 31 19.50 -2.44 -6.60
N LEU A 32 18.23 -2.06 -6.63
CA LEU A 32 17.50 -1.76 -7.87
C LEU A 32 17.80 -0.31 -8.29
N THR A 33 18.19 -0.10 -9.55
CA THR A 33 18.58 1.21 -10.08
C THR A 33 17.42 2.19 -10.04
N ILE A 34 17.47 3.28 -9.26
CA ILE A 34 16.40 4.29 -9.19
C ILE A 34 16.35 5.12 -10.49
N ALA A 35 15.90 4.49 -11.58
CA ALA A 35 15.58 5.17 -12.82
C ALA A 35 14.22 5.85 -12.67
N ARG A 36 14.11 7.08 -13.18
CA ARG A 36 12.81 7.69 -13.49
C ARG A 36 12.10 6.75 -14.46
N ASN A 37 10.84 6.41 -14.21
CA ASN A 37 10.12 5.44 -15.04
C ASN A 37 10.20 5.88 -16.52
N PRO A 38 10.83 5.13 -17.43
CA PRO A 38 10.88 5.49 -18.86
C PRO A 38 9.49 5.54 -19.51
N LEU A 39 8.48 4.97 -18.82
CA LEU A 39 7.06 4.99 -19.17
C LEU A 39 6.24 6.01 -18.36
N ASP A 40 6.89 7.03 -17.79
CA ASP A 40 6.24 8.20 -17.16
C ASP A 40 5.52 9.06 -18.23
N ILE A 41 4.49 8.47 -18.85
CA ILE A 41 3.53 9.12 -19.73
C ILE A 41 2.38 9.60 -18.85
N PRO A 42 2.11 10.93 -18.80
CA PRO A 42 0.97 11.46 -18.06
C PRO A 42 -0.33 10.76 -18.52
N GLY A 43 -0.97 9.99 -17.63
CA GLY A 43 -2.29 9.39 -17.87
C GLY A 43 -2.37 7.86 -18.04
N GLN A 44 -1.31 7.07 -17.83
CA GLN A 44 -1.39 5.59 -17.97
C GLN A 44 -1.76 4.81 -16.69
N CYS A 45 -1.99 5.45 -15.54
CA CYS A 45 -2.39 4.77 -14.29
C CYS A 45 -3.77 4.08 -14.35
N GLY A 46 -4.46 4.06 -15.49
CA GLY A 46 -5.79 3.44 -15.67
C GLY A 46 -5.85 2.22 -16.59
N ASN A 47 -4.82 1.92 -17.41
CA ASN A 47 -4.92 0.91 -18.48
C ASN A 47 -4.04 -0.34 -18.31
N HIS A 48 -3.23 -0.41 -17.25
CA HIS A 48 -2.39 -1.60 -16.99
C HIS A 48 -3.23 -2.85 -16.71
N TRP A 49 -4.35 -2.72 -15.99
CA TRP A 49 -5.20 -3.86 -15.65
C TRP A 49 -5.76 -4.58 -16.88
N TYR A 50 -6.12 -3.85 -17.93
CA TYR A 50 -6.56 -4.45 -19.20
C TYR A 50 -5.47 -5.32 -19.82
N LEU A 51 -4.22 -4.84 -19.84
CA LEU A 51 -3.09 -5.59 -20.39
C LEU A 51 -2.72 -6.79 -19.50
N ILE A 52 -2.76 -6.64 -18.18
CA ILE A 52 -2.55 -7.71 -17.21
C ILE A 52 -3.62 -8.81 -17.37
N ASP A 53 -4.90 -8.44 -17.42
CA ASP A 53 -6.00 -9.39 -17.58
C ASP A 53 -5.93 -10.09 -18.93
N ARG A 54 -5.64 -9.35 -20.01
CA ARG A 54 -5.45 -9.93 -21.34
C ARG A 54 -4.33 -10.96 -21.33
N THR A 55 -3.17 -10.62 -20.76
CA THR A 55 -2.04 -11.55 -20.71
C THR A 55 -2.35 -12.77 -19.85
N TYR A 56 -2.98 -12.62 -18.69
CA TYR A 56 -3.41 -13.76 -17.88
C TYR A 56 -4.35 -14.71 -18.64
N ASN A 57 -5.27 -14.16 -19.43
CA ASN A 57 -6.19 -14.95 -20.25
C ASN A 57 -5.50 -15.63 -21.45
N THR A 58 -4.39 -15.09 -21.94
CA THR A 58 -3.61 -15.67 -23.05
C THR A 58 -2.40 -16.49 -22.59
N MET A 59 -2.14 -16.59 -21.28
CA MET A 59 -1.10 -17.46 -20.73
C MET A 59 -1.37 -18.91 -21.11
N ASN A 60 -0.51 -19.47 -21.96
CA ASN A 60 -0.64 -20.84 -22.44
C ASN A 60 -0.25 -21.83 -21.33
N PRO A 61 -1.18 -22.66 -20.81
CA PRO A 61 -0.88 -23.60 -19.74
C PRO A 61 0.20 -24.64 -20.12
N ARG A 62 0.38 -24.94 -21.42
CA ARG A 62 1.44 -25.85 -21.89
C ARG A 62 2.84 -25.25 -21.77
N VAL A 63 2.95 -23.93 -21.74
CA VAL A 63 4.23 -23.21 -21.64
C VAL A 63 4.59 -22.94 -20.17
N PHE A 64 3.62 -22.45 -19.39
CA PHE A 64 3.88 -22.05 -18.00
C PHE A 64 3.65 -23.19 -16.98
N GLY A 65 2.75 -24.12 -17.28
CA GLY A 65 2.17 -25.04 -16.31
C GLY A 65 1.04 -24.38 -15.51
N GLU A 66 0.13 -25.21 -14.99
CA GLU A 66 -1.06 -24.74 -14.26
C GLU A 66 -0.71 -24.04 -12.93
N ASP A 67 0.35 -24.49 -12.27
CA ASP A 67 0.80 -23.93 -10.99
C ASP A 67 1.22 -22.45 -11.12
N LYS A 68 2.01 -22.13 -12.16
CA LYS A 68 2.49 -20.76 -12.40
C LYS A 68 1.36 -19.83 -12.77
N ARG A 69 0.45 -20.30 -13.64
CA ARG A 69 -0.77 -19.55 -14.00
C ARG A 69 -1.63 -19.28 -12.76
N THR A 70 -1.76 -20.26 -11.87
CA THR A 70 -2.47 -20.11 -10.60
C THR A 70 -1.84 -19.06 -9.70
N ILE A 71 -0.50 -19.02 -9.60
CA ILE A 71 0.21 -17.99 -8.83
C ILE A 71 -0.07 -16.59 -9.39
N VAL A 72 0.06 -16.39 -10.71
CA VAL A 72 -0.27 -15.09 -11.34
C VAL A 72 -1.72 -14.69 -11.05
N GLY A 73 -2.66 -15.63 -11.17
CA GLY A 73 -4.06 -15.38 -10.84
C GLY A 73 -4.29 -15.01 -9.38
N ASN A 74 -3.59 -15.65 -8.44
CA ASN A 74 -3.65 -15.31 -7.02
C ASN A 74 -3.12 -13.90 -6.77
N VAL A 75 -1.99 -13.53 -7.37
CA VAL A 75 -1.39 -12.19 -7.24
C VAL A 75 -2.37 -11.12 -7.75
N ILE A 76 -2.95 -11.30 -8.95
CA ILE A 76 -3.96 -10.37 -9.50
C ILE A 76 -5.14 -10.20 -8.53
N ARG A 77 -5.68 -11.31 -8.00
CA ARG A 77 -6.80 -11.29 -7.05
C ARG A 77 -6.42 -10.58 -5.74
N LEU A 78 -5.24 -10.89 -5.20
CA LEU A 78 -4.72 -10.29 -3.97
C LEU A 78 -4.54 -8.78 -4.14
N THR A 79 -3.86 -8.35 -5.20
CA THR A 79 -3.63 -6.92 -5.46
C THR A 79 -4.96 -6.16 -5.55
N ARG A 80 -5.95 -6.70 -6.27
CA ARG A 80 -7.30 -6.10 -6.34
C ARG A 80 -8.01 -6.11 -5.00
N HIS A 81 -7.91 -7.20 -4.24
CA HIS A 81 -8.49 -7.29 -2.90
C HIS A 81 -7.90 -6.20 -1.98
N ILE A 82 -6.58 -6.05 -1.97
CA ILE A 82 -5.94 -5.03 -1.14
C ILE A 82 -6.40 -3.62 -1.57
N GLN A 83 -6.41 -3.32 -2.87
CA GLN A 83 -6.80 -2.00 -3.37
C GLN A 83 -8.27 -1.64 -3.13
N HIS A 84 -9.18 -2.61 -3.29
CA HIS A 84 -10.63 -2.34 -3.29
C HIS A 84 -11.33 -2.70 -1.97
N VAL A 85 -10.73 -3.57 -1.16
CA VAL A 85 -11.29 -4.02 0.12
C VAL A 85 -10.42 -3.51 1.26
N ASP A 86 -9.15 -3.94 1.34
CA ASP A 86 -8.34 -3.64 2.52
C ASP A 86 -8.07 -2.14 2.67
N MET A 87 -7.63 -1.47 1.60
CA MET A 87 -7.32 -0.03 1.63
C MET A 87 -8.54 0.88 1.65
N ARG A 88 -9.71 0.41 1.20
CA ARG A 88 -10.93 1.25 1.14
C ARG A 88 -11.83 1.07 2.35
N VAL A 89 -11.87 -0.12 2.92
CA VAL A 89 -12.82 -0.49 3.98
C VAL A 89 -12.10 -0.67 5.31
N THR A 90 -11.04 -1.47 5.33
CA THR A 90 -10.37 -1.87 6.58
C THR A 90 -9.35 -0.84 7.06
N TYR A 91 -8.56 -0.32 6.12
CA TYR A 91 -7.47 0.63 6.34
C TYR A 91 -7.61 1.84 5.42
N PRO A 92 -8.72 2.60 5.51
CA PRO A 92 -8.90 3.80 4.71
C PRO A 92 -7.83 4.84 5.05
N LEU A 93 -7.38 5.56 4.03
CA LEU A 93 -6.55 6.74 4.24
C LEU A 93 -7.40 7.80 4.96
N MET A 94 -7.08 8.05 6.22
CA MET A 94 -7.76 9.03 7.06
C MET A 94 -6.99 10.34 7.05
N THR A 95 -7.59 11.41 6.54
CA THR A 95 -6.99 12.75 6.59
C THR A 95 -7.69 13.62 7.64
N ILE A 96 -6.99 14.61 8.20
CA ILE A 96 -7.62 15.57 9.13
C ILE A 96 -8.71 16.40 8.41
N ASP A 97 -8.55 16.57 7.10
CA ASP A 97 -9.51 17.23 6.22
C ASP A 97 -10.65 16.30 5.77
N ASP A 98 -10.64 15.03 6.18
CA ASP A 98 -11.79 14.15 6.04
C ASP A 98 -12.95 14.77 6.82
N TYR A 99 -14.01 15.10 6.08
CA TYR A 99 -15.16 15.83 6.60
C TYR A 99 -15.76 15.12 7.82
N GLY A 100 -15.69 13.78 7.87
CA GLY A 100 -16.09 12.99 9.03
C GLY A 100 -15.25 13.29 10.29
N ILE A 101 -13.92 13.27 10.18
CA ILE A 101 -13.02 13.41 11.34
C ILE A 101 -13.05 14.83 11.90
N ARG A 102 -13.04 15.85 11.03
CA ARG A 102 -13.15 17.25 11.46
C ARG A 102 -14.44 17.51 12.22
N ASN A 103 -15.56 16.99 11.72
CA ASN A 103 -16.87 17.12 12.37
C ASN A 103 -16.92 16.38 13.72
N LEU A 104 -16.26 15.23 13.85
CA LEU A 104 -16.18 14.51 15.12
C LEU A 104 -15.36 15.29 16.15
N ASN A 105 -14.19 15.80 15.79
CA ASN A 105 -13.37 16.64 16.68
C ASN A 105 -14.11 17.92 17.10
N GLN A 106 -14.87 18.53 16.16
CA GLN A 106 -15.70 19.68 16.46
C GLN A 106 -16.86 19.33 17.40
N SER A 107 -17.51 18.18 17.20
CA SER A 107 -18.60 17.70 18.07
C SER A 107 -18.09 17.45 19.49
N ASP A 108 -16.95 16.78 19.64
CA ASP A 108 -16.34 16.55 20.95
C ASP A 108 -15.94 17.87 21.63
N ARG A 109 -15.47 18.85 20.86
CA ARG A 109 -15.17 20.20 21.37
C ARG A 109 -16.43 20.93 21.84
N ILE A 110 -17.55 20.82 21.12
CA ILE A 110 -18.84 21.38 21.53
C ILE A 110 -19.29 20.74 22.85
N LEU A 111 -19.20 19.41 22.97
CA LEU A 111 -19.54 18.70 24.21
C LEU A 111 -18.69 19.16 25.39
N TYR A 112 -17.39 19.39 25.16
CA TYR A 112 -16.49 19.94 26.17
C TYR A 112 -16.90 21.37 26.57
N MET A 113 -17.18 22.25 25.60
CA MET A 113 -17.62 23.64 25.87
C MET A 113 -18.96 23.70 26.61
N LEU A 114 -19.85 22.74 26.37
CA LEU A 114 -21.13 22.60 27.09
C LEU A 114 -20.97 21.93 28.47
N ASN A 115 -19.75 21.68 28.94
CA ASN A 115 -19.42 20.96 30.18
C ASN A 115 -20.09 19.57 30.27
N ARG A 116 -20.39 18.94 29.12
CA ARG A 116 -20.96 17.58 29.04
C ARG A 116 -19.89 16.50 29.17
N ILE A 117 -18.64 16.82 28.85
CA ILE A 117 -17.46 15.97 29.06
C ILE A 117 -16.37 16.77 29.78
N THR A 118 -15.54 16.07 30.55
CA THR A 118 -14.39 16.69 31.24
C THR A 118 -13.23 16.93 30.28
N GLU A 119 -12.33 17.85 30.63
CA GLU A 119 -11.09 18.09 29.87
C GLU A 119 -10.26 16.80 29.72
N LYS A 120 -10.16 16.02 30.80
CA LYS A 120 -9.48 14.71 30.77
C LYS A 120 -10.11 13.79 29.72
N LYS A 121 -11.44 13.66 29.72
CA LYS A 121 -12.16 12.81 28.77
C LYS A 121 -11.98 13.30 27.33
N PHE A 122 -12.02 14.61 27.12
CA PHE A 122 -11.80 15.22 25.82
C PHE A 122 -10.40 14.91 25.27
N LYS A 123 -9.35 15.10 26.08
CA LYS A 123 -7.97 14.73 25.72
C LYS A 123 -7.83 13.26 25.37
N GLU A 124 -8.44 12.36 26.16
CA GLU A 124 -8.41 10.92 25.88
C GLU A 124 -9.06 10.56 24.55
N ILE A 125 -10.19 11.19 24.19
CA ILE A 125 -10.89 10.94 22.92
C ILE A 125 -10.01 11.38 21.74
N LEU A 126 -9.47 12.59 21.80
CA LEU A 126 -8.59 13.13 20.76
C LEU A 126 -7.35 12.25 20.56
N GLN A 127 -6.66 11.92 21.65
CA GLN A 127 -5.46 11.09 21.59
C GLN A 127 -5.75 9.70 21.01
N LYS A 128 -6.87 9.07 21.37
CA LYS A 128 -7.26 7.77 20.82
C LYS A 128 -7.53 7.84 19.32
N ARG A 129 -8.24 8.88 18.87
CA ARG A 129 -8.57 9.09 17.45
C ARG A 129 -7.31 9.35 16.63
N GLU A 130 -6.41 10.19 17.12
CA GLU A 130 -5.13 10.47 16.46
C GLU A 130 -4.27 9.21 16.35
N LYS A 131 -4.12 8.43 17.44
CA LYS A 131 -3.41 7.14 17.39
C LYS A 131 -4.03 6.16 16.40
N HIS A 132 -5.36 6.11 16.33
CA HIS A 132 -6.06 5.27 15.35
C HIS A 132 -5.78 5.72 13.92
N MET A 133 -5.80 7.04 13.67
CA MET A 133 -5.49 7.65 12.38
C MET A 133 -4.06 7.34 11.93
N LEU A 134 -3.06 7.62 12.77
CA LEU A 134 -1.66 7.38 12.47
C LEU A 134 -1.40 5.90 12.14
N LYS A 135 -1.88 4.99 12.99
CA LYS A 135 -1.75 3.54 12.77
C LYS A 135 -2.36 3.12 11.43
N THR A 136 -3.58 3.56 11.14
CA THR A 136 -4.29 3.14 9.93
C THR A 136 -3.64 3.70 8.68
N ASN A 137 -3.18 4.95 8.71
CA ASN A 137 -2.47 5.56 7.60
C ASN A 137 -1.13 4.91 7.34
N GLU A 138 -0.37 4.54 8.38
CA GLU A 138 0.89 3.80 8.20
C GLU A 138 0.65 2.43 7.54
N ILE A 139 -0.38 1.69 7.96
CA ILE A 139 -0.75 0.43 7.29
C ILE A 139 -1.17 0.69 5.85
N HIS A 140 -2.00 1.72 5.61
CA HIS A 140 -2.45 2.10 4.26
C HIS A 140 -1.26 2.40 3.34
N GLN A 141 -0.27 3.15 3.80
CA GLN A 141 0.91 3.52 3.00
C GLN A 141 1.74 2.30 2.59
N VAL A 142 1.87 1.30 3.47
CA VAL A 142 2.54 0.04 3.12
C VAL A 142 1.71 -0.73 2.10
N LEU A 143 0.39 -0.86 2.30
CA LEU A 143 -0.51 -1.54 1.35
C LEU A 143 -0.56 -0.85 -0.03
N GLU A 144 -0.52 0.48 -0.05
CA GLU A 144 -0.43 1.28 -1.27
C GLU A 144 0.88 0.96 -2.02
N MET A 145 2.02 1.01 -1.32
CA MET A 145 3.33 0.65 -1.91
C MET A 145 3.32 -0.75 -2.49
N GLU A 146 2.80 -1.72 -1.73
CA GLU A 146 2.67 -3.11 -2.15
C GLU A 146 1.85 -3.22 -3.44
N THR A 147 0.67 -2.62 -3.48
CA THR A 147 -0.22 -2.74 -4.64
C THR A 147 0.32 -2.05 -5.88
N GLU A 148 0.88 -0.85 -5.74
CA GLU A 148 1.52 -0.13 -6.85
C GLU A 148 2.71 -0.93 -7.43
N THR A 149 3.54 -1.48 -6.54
CA THR A 149 4.70 -2.27 -6.96
C THR A 149 4.28 -3.62 -7.56
N MET A 150 3.26 -4.28 -7.00
CA MET A 150 2.67 -5.50 -7.59
C MET A 150 2.12 -5.25 -8.99
N ILE A 151 1.43 -4.12 -9.22
CA ILE A 151 0.94 -3.75 -10.55
C ILE A 151 2.11 -3.52 -11.51
N GLU A 152 3.18 -2.85 -11.07
CA GLU A 152 4.37 -2.65 -11.89
C GLU A 152 5.01 -3.99 -12.29
N ILE A 153 5.15 -4.92 -11.33
CA ILE A 153 5.69 -6.27 -11.57
C ILE A 153 4.79 -7.08 -12.52
N LEU A 154 3.48 -7.08 -12.29
CA LEU A 154 2.49 -7.73 -13.16
C LEU A 154 2.51 -7.16 -14.58
N TYR A 155 2.68 -5.84 -14.70
CA TYR A 155 2.73 -5.17 -15.99
C TYR A 155 4.02 -5.46 -16.76
N LYS A 156 5.19 -5.51 -16.08
CA LYS A 156 6.44 -5.96 -16.69
C LYS A 156 6.33 -7.40 -17.18
N PHE A 157 5.75 -8.28 -16.35
CA PHE A 157 5.49 -9.66 -16.75
C PHE A 157 4.53 -9.74 -17.94
N SER A 158 3.47 -8.91 -17.96
CA SER A 158 2.45 -8.96 -19.01
C SER A 158 2.99 -8.57 -20.39
N GLN A 159 4.00 -7.70 -20.46
CA GLN A 159 4.66 -7.29 -21.70
C GLN A 159 5.57 -8.38 -22.29
N ALA A 160 6.33 -9.09 -21.46
CA ALA A 160 7.25 -10.13 -21.92
C ALA A 160 6.54 -11.48 -22.11
N ASN A 161 5.71 -11.89 -21.14
CA ASN A 161 4.95 -13.14 -21.13
C ASN A 161 5.77 -14.38 -21.54
N THR A 162 6.97 -14.55 -20.98
CA THR A 162 7.84 -15.71 -21.19
C THR A 162 8.17 -16.42 -19.88
N ILE A 163 8.72 -17.65 -19.98
CA ILE A 163 9.17 -18.40 -18.81
C ILE A 163 10.32 -17.70 -18.08
N SER A 164 11.24 -17.06 -18.81
CA SER A 164 12.33 -16.29 -18.21
C SER A 164 11.77 -15.07 -17.46
N SER A 165 10.82 -14.33 -18.04
CA SER A 165 10.18 -13.20 -17.34
C SER A 165 9.37 -13.65 -16.12
N TYR A 166 8.80 -14.86 -16.12
CA TYR A 166 8.14 -15.42 -14.94
C TYR A 166 9.11 -15.60 -13.75
N ARG A 167 10.34 -16.05 -13.99
CA ARG A 167 11.32 -16.24 -12.90
C ARG A 167 11.65 -14.91 -12.21
N THR A 168 11.87 -13.86 -13.00
CA THR A 168 12.08 -12.51 -12.48
C THR A 168 10.85 -12.00 -11.74
N PHE A 169 9.65 -12.20 -12.29
CA PHE A 169 8.39 -11.87 -11.65
C PHE A 169 8.23 -12.54 -10.28
N GLU A 170 8.52 -13.84 -10.17
CA GLU A 170 8.40 -14.61 -8.95
C GLU A 170 9.42 -14.16 -7.88
N GLU A 171 10.65 -13.87 -8.29
CA GLU A 171 11.69 -13.36 -7.40
C GLU A 171 11.36 -11.95 -6.87
N GLU A 172 10.94 -11.03 -7.76
CA GLU A 172 10.54 -9.68 -7.37
C GLU A 172 9.34 -9.70 -6.41
N LEU A 173 8.32 -10.53 -6.67
CA LEU A 173 7.18 -10.67 -5.77
C LEU A 173 7.54 -11.27 -4.41
N LYS A 174 8.45 -12.25 -4.38
CA LYS A 174 8.92 -12.82 -3.12
C LYS A 174 9.63 -11.77 -2.28
N ASN A 175 10.51 -10.98 -2.90
CA ASN A 175 11.26 -9.92 -2.21
C ASN A 175 10.33 -8.80 -1.72
N LEU A 176 9.38 -8.38 -2.56
CA LEU A 176 8.36 -7.39 -2.20
C LEU A 176 7.55 -7.88 -0.99
N ARG A 177 7.01 -9.10 -1.05
CA ARG A 177 6.23 -9.70 0.04
C ARG A 177 7.00 -9.73 1.37
N VAL A 178 8.27 -10.12 1.34
CA VAL A 178 9.12 -10.15 2.53
C VAL A 178 9.29 -8.75 3.10
N TYR A 179 9.57 -7.76 2.26
CA TYR A 179 9.69 -6.37 2.67
C TYR A 179 8.38 -5.81 3.25
N GLY A 180 7.25 -5.99 2.56
CA GLY A 180 5.93 -5.56 3.02
C GLY A 180 5.52 -6.17 4.34
N ASN A 181 5.67 -7.49 4.47
CA ASN A 181 5.36 -8.19 5.72
C ASN A 181 6.25 -7.69 6.87
N ASN A 182 7.53 -7.45 6.64
CA ASN A 182 8.42 -6.90 7.66
C ASN A 182 8.02 -5.48 8.06
N SER A 183 7.72 -4.59 7.11
CA SER A 183 7.24 -3.24 7.38
C SER A 183 5.94 -3.25 8.20
N LEU A 184 5.01 -4.13 7.87
CA LEU A 184 3.77 -4.32 8.63
C LEU A 184 4.04 -4.85 10.05
N LEU A 185 5.00 -5.77 10.22
CA LEU A 185 5.38 -6.28 11.54
C LEU A 185 6.02 -5.20 12.43
N GLU A 186 6.80 -4.29 11.86
CA GLU A 186 7.33 -3.14 12.61
C GLU A 186 6.20 -2.21 13.09
N ILE A 187 5.16 -1.99 12.27
CA ILE A 187 3.96 -1.26 12.67
C ILE A 187 3.20 -2.01 13.78
N SER A 188 3.06 -3.34 13.65
CA SER A 188 2.45 -4.21 14.68
C SER A 188 3.13 -4.03 16.03
N LYS A 189 4.48 -4.07 16.07
CA LYS A 189 5.27 -3.87 17.29
C LYS A 189 5.07 -2.47 17.88
N ARG A 190 5.08 -1.43 17.04
CA ARG A 190 4.94 -0.02 17.46
C ARG A 190 3.59 0.26 18.10
N TYR A 191 2.51 -0.27 17.52
CA TYR A 191 1.14 0.01 17.95
C TYR A 191 0.51 -1.11 18.79
N ASN A 192 1.23 -2.21 19.02
CA ASN A 192 0.72 -3.44 19.64
C ASN A 192 -0.61 -3.88 19.00
N CYS A 193 -0.59 -4.06 17.67
CA CYS A 193 -1.79 -4.35 16.88
C CYS A 193 -1.62 -5.56 15.97
N VAL A 194 -2.72 -5.98 15.36
CA VAL A 194 -2.72 -7.03 14.34
C VAL A 194 -2.67 -6.38 12.96
N VAL A 195 -1.85 -6.93 12.06
CA VAL A 195 -1.62 -6.41 10.70
C VAL A 195 -1.89 -7.47 9.63
N PRO A 196 -2.22 -7.07 8.39
CA PRO A 196 -2.56 -8.00 7.32
C PRO A 196 -1.31 -8.50 6.58
N LEU A 197 -0.74 -9.63 7.00
CA LEU A 197 0.43 -10.22 6.36
C LEU A 197 0.04 -11.07 5.15
N MET A 198 0.84 -11.05 4.08
CA MET A 198 0.57 -11.81 2.87
C MET A 198 1.09 -13.25 2.95
N TYR A 199 0.29 -14.20 2.47
CA TYR A 199 0.69 -15.60 2.34
C TYR A 199 1.77 -15.81 1.26
N GLU A 200 2.57 -16.88 1.40
CA GLU A 200 3.59 -17.31 0.41
C GLU A 200 3.02 -17.55 -0.98
N ASN A 201 1.82 -18.10 -1.06
CA ASN A 201 1.15 -18.43 -2.31
C ASN A 201 0.27 -17.29 -2.87
N PHE A 202 0.33 -16.11 -2.23
CA PHE A 202 -0.46 -14.92 -2.58
C PHE A 202 -1.98 -15.14 -2.61
N ARG A 203 -2.51 -16.16 -1.93
CA ARG A 203 -3.97 -16.43 -1.93
C ARG A 203 -4.79 -15.38 -1.16
N GLY A 204 -4.15 -14.57 -0.35
CA GLY A 204 -4.80 -13.61 0.54
C GLY A 204 -3.82 -13.00 1.54
N THR A 205 -4.40 -12.28 2.49
CA THR A 205 -3.72 -11.85 3.71
C THR A 205 -4.23 -12.65 4.91
N TYR A 206 -3.43 -12.70 5.97
CA TYR A 206 -3.82 -13.23 7.27
C TYR A 206 -3.46 -12.23 8.37
N SER A 207 -4.31 -12.19 9.38
CA SER A 207 -4.16 -11.27 10.50
C SER A 207 -3.18 -11.85 11.50
N SER A 208 -2.03 -11.21 11.70
CA SER A 208 -1.06 -11.60 12.73
C SER A 208 -0.42 -10.40 13.41
N SER A 209 -0.02 -10.58 14.66
CA SER A 209 0.85 -9.63 15.40
C SER A 209 2.28 -10.15 15.56
N LYS A 210 2.57 -11.38 15.11
CA LYS A 210 3.88 -12.04 15.11
C LYS A 210 4.22 -12.54 13.70
N GLY A 211 5.50 -12.47 13.32
CA GLY A 211 5.94 -13.10 12.07
C GLY A 211 5.67 -14.61 12.08
N PRO A 212 5.59 -15.24 10.90
CA PRO A 212 5.53 -16.70 10.81
C PRO A 212 6.72 -17.37 11.51
#